data_AF-A0A7C8AJ49-F1
#
_entry.id   AF-A0A7C8AJ49-F1
#
_cell.length_a   1.000
_cell.length_b   1.000
_cell.length_c   1.000
_cell.angle_alpha   90.00
_cell.angle_beta   90.00
_cell.angle_gamma   90.00
#
_symmetry.space_group_name_H-M   'P 1'
#
loop_
_entity.id
_entity.type
_entity.pdbx_description
1 polymer ?
#
loop_
_entity_poly.entity_id
_entity_poly.type
_entity_poly.pdbx_seq_one_letter_code
_entity_poly.pdbx_strand_id
1 'polypeptide(L)'
;MGNDGSKDNFGCKGCWPPSAEAAWEARGQLRREDPLIDESHYIVAVLTCSACAQRFISIFTEEIDWVDGDDPQYWTLMPLTQQEATDLGRRDGSLSVAALKSLASDRRSLRRDYPKGVDEPRLYWATGV
;
A
#
# COMPACT_ATOMS: atom_id res chain seq x y z
N MET A 1 -14.59 -29.30 11.67
CA MET A 1 -13.46 -28.60 11.03
C MET A 1 -13.71 -27.10 11.13
N GLY A 2 -13.24 -26.45 12.19
CA GLY A 2 -13.29 -25.00 12.32
C GLY A 2 -11.90 -24.45 12.02
N ASN A 3 -11.68 -23.98 10.80
CA ASN A 3 -10.48 -23.22 10.48
C ASN A 3 -10.79 -21.77 10.89
N ASP A 4 -10.61 -21.47 12.17
CA ASP A 4 -10.70 -20.12 12.71
C ASP A 4 -9.51 -19.34 12.15
N GLY A 5 -9.74 -18.67 11.02
CA GLY A 5 -8.77 -17.76 10.42
C GLY A 5 -8.39 -16.75 11.48
N SER A 6 -7.16 -16.86 12.00
CA SER A 6 -6.63 -15.95 13.00
C SER A 6 -6.94 -14.53 12.56
N LYS A 7 -7.52 -13.75 13.47
CA LYS A 7 -7.59 -12.30 13.33
C LYS A 7 -6.14 -11.82 13.24
N ASP A 8 -5.64 -11.70 12.02
CA ASP A 8 -4.31 -11.21 11.74
C ASP A 8 -4.27 -9.77 12.26
N ASN A 9 -3.68 -9.58 13.43
CA ASN A 9 -3.43 -8.26 13.99
C ASN A 9 -2.34 -7.61 13.13
N PHE A 10 -2.76 -6.92 12.08
CA PHE A 10 -1.87 -6.24 11.17
C PHE A 10 -1.22 -5.03 11.85
N GLY A 11 0.12 -5.04 11.86
CA GLY A 11 0.93 -3.93 12.34
C GLY A 11 0.87 -3.68 13.84
N CYS A 12 1.78 -2.83 14.31
CA CYS A 12 1.78 -2.29 15.66
C CYS A 12 1.22 -0.86 15.67
N LYS A 13 1.02 -0.30 16.87
CA LYS A 13 0.56 1.10 17.04
C LYS A 13 1.46 2.13 16.35
N GLY A 14 2.74 1.80 16.13
CA GLY A 14 3.72 2.67 15.48
C GLY A 14 3.73 2.60 13.96
N CYS A 15 3.17 1.56 13.32
CA CYS A 15 3.16 1.42 11.86
C CYS A 15 1.75 1.35 11.25
N TRP A 16 0.74 0.98 12.05
CA TRP A 16 -0.65 0.85 11.60
C TRP A 16 -1.65 1.38 12.65
N PRO A 17 -1.50 2.65 13.09
CA PRO A 17 -2.44 3.27 14.02
C PRO A 17 -3.84 3.38 13.39
N PRO A 18 -4.89 3.61 14.21
CA PRO A 18 -6.27 3.68 13.72
C PRO A 18 -6.62 4.98 12.98
N SER A 19 -5.86 6.07 13.14
CA SER A 19 -6.06 7.31 12.36
C SER A 19 -5.34 7.19 11.01
N ALA A 20 -6.00 7.65 9.95
CA ALA A 20 -5.45 7.60 8.60
C ALA A 20 -4.23 8.52 8.47
N GLU A 21 -4.31 9.71 9.06
CA GLU A 21 -3.25 10.71 9.16
C GLU A 21 -2.04 10.13 9.90
N ALA A 22 -2.25 9.58 11.09
CA ALA A 22 -1.18 8.95 11.85
C ALA A 22 -0.55 7.76 11.11
N ALA A 23 -1.34 7.00 10.34
CA ALA A 23 -0.84 5.87 9.56
C ALA A 23 -0.03 6.34 8.34
N TRP A 24 -0.38 7.47 7.75
CA TRP A 24 0.40 8.09 6.68
C TRP A 24 1.74 8.63 7.18
N GLU A 25 1.76 9.31 8.32
CA GLU A 25 3.01 9.74 8.95
C GLU A 25 3.89 8.55 9.33
N ALA A 26 3.28 7.50 9.90
CA ALA A 26 3.96 6.26 10.23
C ALA A 26 4.53 5.54 8.99
N ARG A 27 3.85 5.60 7.85
CA ARG A 27 4.34 5.05 6.57
C ARG A 27 5.71 5.61 6.21
N GLY A 28 5.96 6.89 6.46
CA GLY A 28 7.25 7.55 6.18
C GLY A 28 8.44 6.95 6.96
N GLN A 29 8.17 6.23 8.05
CA GLN A 29 9.20 5.57 8.87
C GLN A 29 9.43 4.10 8.51
N LEU A 30 8.66 3.56 7.55
CA LEU A 30 8.82 2.18 7.12
C LEU A 30 10.02 2.05 6.20
N ARG A 31 10.78 0.96 6.38
CA ARG A 31 11.89 0.63 5.49
C ARG A 31 11.33 0.18 4.15
N ARG A 32 11.65 0.89 3.07
CA ARG A 32 11.35 0.45 1.70
C ARG A 32 12.28 -0.71 1.33
N GLU A 33 11.70 -1.82 0.88
CA GLU A 33 12.42 -2.92 0.24
C GLU A 33 12.56 -2.62 -1.26
N ASP A 34 13.31 -3.46 -1.99
CA ASP A 34 13.48 -3.28 -3.43
C ASP A 34 12.10 -3.24 -4.11
N PRO A 35 11.87 -2.26 -5.01
CA PRO A 35 10.58 -2.12 -5.66
C PRO A 35 10.29 -3.34 -6.54
N LEU A 36 9.04 -3.82 -6.49
CA LEU A 36 8.54 -4.85 -7.39
C LEU A 36 8.31 -4.28 -8.80
N ILE A 37 7.91 -3.01 -8.86
CA ILE A 37 7.77 -2.20 -10.08
C ILE A 37 8.28 -0.79 -9.72
N ASP A 38 9.18 -0.24 -10.54
CA ASP A 38 9.77 1.10 -10.36
C ASP A 38 9.68 1.88 -11.67
N GLU A 39 8.45 2.19 -12.09
CA GLU A 39 8.18 3.06 -13.23
C GLU A 39 7.85 4.46 -12.72
N SER A 40 8.23 5.51 -13.46
CA SER A 40 8.09 6.91 -13.02
C SER A 40 6.69 7.27 -12.49
N HIS A 41 5.64 6.70 -13.10
CA HIS A 41 4.24 6.99 -12.82
C HIS A 41 3.50 5.81 -12.19
N TYR A 42 4.20 4.69 -11.95
CA TYR A 42 3.63 3.50 -11.34
C TYR A 42 4.67 2.75 -10.54
N ILE A 43 4.60 2.88 -9.21
CA ILE A 43 5.57 2.30 -8.30
C ILE A 43 4.85 1.33 -7.38
N VAL A 44 5.33 0.10 -7.33
CA VAL A 44 4.87 -0.94 -6.41
C VAL A 44 6.06 -1.40 -5.58
N ALA A 45 5.98 -1.21 -4.27
CA ALA A 45 7.07 -1.59 -3.36
C ALA A 45 6.53 -2.23 -2.08
N VAL A 46 7.34 -3.10 -1.49
CA VAL A 46 7.07 -3.62 -0.14
C VAL A 46 7.72 -2.69 0.88
N LEU A 47 6.95 -2.31 1.90
CA LEU A 47 7.43 -1.54 3.04
C LEU A 47 7.41 -2.41 4.29
N THR A 48 8.46 -2.33 5.11
CA THR A 48 8.61 -3.17 6.30
C THR A 48 8.78 -2.31 7.54
N CYS A 49 7.97 -2.58 8.55
CA CYS A 49 8.14 -1.98 9.88
C CYS A 49 9.34 -2.61 10.59
N SER A 50 10.35 -1.82 10.94
CA SER A 50 11.51 -2.31 11.68
C SER A 50 11.20 -2.74 13.12
N ALA A 51 10.08 -2.28 13.70
CA ALA A 51 9.72 -2.56 15.09
C ALA A 51 8.95 -3.88 15.28
N CYS A 52 8.08 -4.25 14.33
CA CYS A 52 7.26 -5.48 14.43
C CYS A 52 7.38 -6.42 13.23
N ALA A 53 8.26 -6.11 12.26
CA ALA A 53 8.44 -6.84 11.01
C ALA A 53 7.20 -6.95 10.11
N GLN A 54 6.11 -6.22 10.42
CA GLN A 54 4.94 -6.15 9.56
C GLN A 54 5.32 -5.60 8.19
N ARG A 55 4.90 -6.31 7.14
CA ARG A 55 5.07 -5.87 5.75
C ARG A 55 3.80 -5.27 5.21
N PHE A 56 3.95 -4.33 4.30
CA PHE A 56 2.88 -3.62 3.62
C PHE A 56 3.19 -3.55 2.14
N ILE A 57 2.18 -3.66 1.29
CA ILE A 57 2.28 -3.28 -0.11
C ILE A 57 1.97 -1.79 -0.22
N SER A 58 2.86 -1.04 -0.87
CA SER A 58 2.66 0.36 -1.23
C SER A 58 2.56 0.46 -2.74
N ILE A 59 1.46 1.01 -3.22
CA ILE A 59 1.21 1.26 -4.64
C ILE A 59 1.04 2.75 -4.82
N PHE A 60 1.77 3.29 -5.79
CA PHE A 60 1.66 4.66 -6.25
C PHE A 60 1.29 4.63 -7.73
N THR A 61 0.33 5.48 -8.10
CA THR A 61 -0.07 5.70 -9.48
C THR A 61 -0.20 7.20 -9.72
N GLU A 62 0.34 7.67 -10.84
CA GLU A 62 0.16 9.02 -11.36
C GLU A 62 -0.54 8.94 -12.71
N GLU A 63 -1.61 9.70 -12.89
CA GLU A 63 -2.34 9.80 -14.16
C GLU A 63 -1.80 10.97 -14.97
N ILE A 64 -1.00 10.68 -16.00
CA ILE A 64 -0.44 11.71 -16.86
C ILE A 64 -1.50 12.18 -17.86
N ASP A 65 -1.94 13.43 -17.74
CA ASP A 65 -2.83 14.04 -18.73
C ASP A 65 -2.11 14.97 -19.72
N TRP A 66 -0.82 15.27 -19.47
CA TRP A 66 0.04 16.19 -20.23
C TRP A 66 -0.50 17.63 -20.30
N VAL A 67 -1.45 17.99 -19.45
CA VAL A 67 -2.11 19.30 -19.37
C VAL A 67 -1.72 19.95 -18.04
N ASP A 68 -0.93 21.02 -18.13
CA ASP A 68 -0.56 21.91 -17.01
C ASP A 68 0.27 21.28 -15.87
N GLY A 69 0.64 20.00 -15.96
CA GLY A 69 1.58 19.33 -15.04
C GLY A 69 1.04 19.09 -13.62
N ASP A 70 -0.25 19.31 -13.40
CA ASP A 70 -0.98 18.97 -12.17
C ASP A 70 -1.63 17.59 -12.33
N ASP A 71 -0.78 16.57 -12.48
CA ASP A 71 -1.21 15.20 -12.72
C ASP A 71 -1.76 14.56 -11.43
N PRO A 72 -2.96 13.94 -11.46
CA PRO A 72 -3.53 13.25 -10.32
C PRO A 72 -2.61 12.14 -9.78
N GLN A 73 -2.44 12.10 -8.46
CA GLN A 73 -1.59 11.11 -7.80
C GLN A 73 -2.35 10.33 -6.73
N TYR A 74 -2.16 9.02 -6.70
CA TYR A 74 -2.86 8.10 -5.81
C TYR A 74 -1.88 7.19 -5.11
N TRP A 75 -2.05 7.03 -3.79
CA TRP A 75 -1.31 6.06 -2.99
C TRP A 75 -2.25 5.10 -2.29
N THR A 76 -1.85 3.84 -2.30
CA THR A 76 -2.51 2.77 -1.55
C THR A 76 -1.48 2.05 -0.70
N LEU A 77 -1.77 1.90 0.58
CA LEU A 77 -0.98 1.11 1.50
C LEU A 77 -1.86 0.05 2.15
N MET A 78 -1.46 -1.21 2.10
CA MET A 78 -2.22 -2.32 2.67
C MET A 78 -1.26 -3.30 3.37
N PRO A 79 -1.60 -3.80 4.58
CA PRO A 79 -0.76 -4.78 5.24
C PRO A 79 -0.81 -6.11 4.51
N LEU A 80 0.31 -6.82 4.52
CA LEU A 80 0.47 -8.15 3.92
C LEU A 80 0.64 -9.20 5.01
N THR A 81 0.17 -10.41 4.75
CA THR A 81 0.62 -11.58 5.51
C THR A 81 2.05 -11.93 5.12
N GLN A 82 2.72 -12.71 5.97
CA GLN A 82 4.06 -13.22 5.68
C GLN A 82 4.09 -14.04 4.38
N GLN A 83 3.02 -14.79 4.09
CA GLN A 83 2.89 -15.59 2.88
C GLN A 83 2.75 -14.71 1.64
N GLU A 84 1.85 -13.74 1.66
CA GLU A 84 1.66 -12.82 0.52
C GLU A 84 2.94 -12.04 0.21
N ALA A 85 3.64 -11.54 1.22
CA ALA A 85 4.91 -10.84 1.00
C ALA A 85 5.98 -11.75 0.38
N THR A 86 6.03 -13.02 0.79
CA THR A 86 6.96 -14.01 0.20
C THR A 86 6.58 -14.33 -1.25
N ASP A 87 5.29 -14.47 -1.54
CA ASP A 87 4.80 -14.76 -2.88
C ASP A 87 4.99 -13.58 -3.84
N LEU A 88 4.87 -12.35 -3.35
CA LEU A 88 5.19 -11.14 -4.12
C LEU A 88 6.69 -11.06 -4.43
N GLY A 89 7.56 -11.32 -3.45
CA GLY A 89 9.02 -11.29 -3.65
C GLY A 89 9.54 -12.34 -4.63
N ARG A 90 8.80 -13.43 -4.86
CA ARG A 90 9.14 -14.47 -5.86
C ARG A 90 8.77 -14.09 -7.29
N ARG A 91 7.95 -13.05 -7.50
CA ARG A 91 7.36 -12.71 -8.81
C ARG A 91 8.21 -11.75 -9.65
N ASP A 92 9.52 -11.67 -9.40
CA ASP A 92 10.54 -10.84 -10.07
C ASP A 92 10.11 -10.32 -11.47
N GLY A 93 9.63 -9.08 -11.53
CA GLY A 93 9.22 -8.38 -12.77
C GLY A 93 7.92 -8.82 -13.45
N SER A 94 7.25 -9.89 -13.00
CA SER A 94 5.99 -10.42 -13.59
C SER A 94 4.74 -10.07 -12.76
N LEU A 95 4.80 -9.03 -11.93
CA LEU A 95 3.67 -8.63 -11.11
C LEU A 95 2.55 -8.02 -11.98
N SER A 96 1.39 -8.68 -12.03
CA SER A 96 0.22 -8.15 -12.76
C SER A 96 -0.73 -7.39 -11.83
N VAL A 97 -1.42 -6.39 -12.37
CA VAL A 97 -2.48 -5.66 -11.65
C VAL A 97 -3.56 -6.61 -11.14
N ALA A 98 -3.87 -7.69 -11.88
CA ALA A 98 -4.82 -8.71 -11.46
C ALA A 98 -4.33 -9.46 -10.20
N ALA A 99 -3.03 -9.75 -10.09
CA ALA A 99 -2.47 -10.36 -8.89
C ALA A 99 -2.59 -9.43 -7.68
N LEU A 100 -2.35 -8.13 -7.86
CA LEU A 100 -2.53 -7.13 -6.80
C LEU A 100 -4.01 -7.00 -6.37
N LYS A 101 -4.94 -6.95 -7.32
CA LYS A 101 -6.39 -6.89 -7.02
C LYS A 101 -6.92 -8.16 -6.36
N SER A 102 -6.27 -9.30 -6.58
CA SER A 102 -6.61 -10.55 -5.90
C SER A 102 -6.10 -10.63 -4.45
N LEU A 103 -5.22 -9.70 -4.04
CA LEU A 103 -4.82 -9.60 -2.64
C LEU A 103 -6.02 -9.11 -1.82
N ALA A 104 -6.35 -9.87 -0.77
CA ALA A 104 -7.38 -9.64 0.24
C ALA A 104 -8.25 -8.38 0.03
N SER A 105 -9.27 -8.51 -0.82
CA SER A 105 -10.18 -7.42 -1.20
C SER A 105 -10.97 -6.80 -0.04
N ASP A 106 -11.04 -7.50 1.09
CA ASP A 106 -11.72 -7.11 2.32
C ASP A 106 -10.78 -6.46 3.36
N ARG A 107 -9.46 -6.44 3.11
CA ARG A 107 -8.47 -5.95 4.07
C ARG A 107 -8.45 -4.43 4.10
N ARG A 108 -8.43 -3.85 5.30
CA ARG A 108 -8.30 -2.40 5.47
C ARG A 108 -7.03 -1.88 4.79
N SER A 109 -7.19 -0.88 3.93
CA SER A 109 -6.10 -0.16 3.26
C SER A 109 -6.19 1.33 3.53
N LEU A 110 -5.04 1.99 3.57
CA LEU A 110 -4.91 3.44 3.64
C LEU A 110 -4.82 3.98 2.21
N ARG A 111 -5.66 4.96 1.88
CA ARG A 111 -5.69 5.65 0.59
C ARG A 111 -5.34 7.11 0.75
N ARG A 112 -4.43 7.61 -0.09
CA ARG A 112 -4.17 9.05 -0.25
C ARG A 112 -4.41 9.42 -1.70
N ASP A 113 -5.39 10.27 -1.93
CA ASP A 113 -5.76 10.70 -3.27
C ASP A 113 -5.47 12.19 -3.40
N TYR A 114 -4.71 12.56 -4.41
CA TYR A 114 -4.42 13.94 -4.78
C TYR A 114 -4.91 14.18 -6.20
N PRO A 115 -6.24 14.36 -6.38
CA PRO A 115 -6.81 14.62 -7.70
C PRO A 115 -6.41 16.01 -8.22
N LYS A 116 -6.58 16.23 -9.52
CA LYS A 116 -6.30 17.52 -10.15
C LYS A 116 -7.13 18.65 -9.52
N GLY A 117 -6.50 19.81 -9.32
CA GLY A 117 -7.18 21.03 -8.88
C GLY A 117 -7.67 21.02 -7.43
N VAL A 118 -7.09 20.19 -6.56
CA VAL A 118 -7.30 20.31 -5.10
C VAL A 118 -6.03 20.79 -4.41
N ASP A 119 -6.20 21.65 -3.40
CA ASP A 119 -5.07 22.18 -2.63
C ASP A 119 -4.55 21.14 -1.62
N GLU A 120 -5.41 20.23 -1.16
CA GLU A 120 -5.08 19.23 -0.13
C GLU A 120 -5.45 17.81 -0.56
N PRO A 121 -4.58 16.82 -0.29
CA PRO A 121 -4.85 15.42 -0.54
C PRO A 121 -5.93 14.88 0.40
N ARG A 122 -6.75 13.95 -0.11
CA ARG A 122 -7.73 13.23 0.70
C ARG A 122 -7.07 11.97 1.26
N LEU A 123 -7.15 11.78 2.56
CA LEU A 123 -6.58 10.63 3.25
C LEU A 123 -7.66 9.89 4.01
N TYR A 124 -7.83 8.59 3.75
CA TYR A 124 -8.94 7.82 4.32
C TYR A 124 -8.68 6.32 4.35
N TRP A 125 -9.49 5.60 5.12
CA TRP A 125 -9.50 4.14 5.16
C TRP A 125 -10.46 3.58 4.11
N ALA A 126 -10.00 2.56 3.38
CA ALA A 126 -10.79 1.78 2.43
C ALA A 126 -10.55 0.28 2.68
N THR A 127 -11.03 -0.57 1.78
CA THR A 127 -10.77 -2.01 1.77
C THR A 127 -10.20 -2.45 0.42
N GLY A 128 -9.26 -3.40 0.46
CA GLY A 128 -8.59 -3.93 -0.73
C GLY A 128 -7.64 -2.93 -1.41
N VAL A 129 -7.22 -3.29 -2.62
CA VAL A 129 -6.30 -2.54 -3.50
C VAL A 129 -7.01 -2.05 -4.74
#